data_AF-A0A380RDZ2-F1
#
_entry.id   AF-A0A380RDZ2-F1
#
_cell.length_a   1.000
_cell.length_b   1.000
_cell.length_c   1.000
_cell.angle_alpha   90.00
_cell.angle_beta   90.00
_cell.angle_gamma   90.00
#
_symmetry.space_group_name_H-M   'P 1'
#
loop_
_entity.id
_entity.type
_entity.pdbx_description
1 polymer ?
#
loop_
_entity_poly.entity_id
_entity_poly.type
_entity_poly.pdbx_seq_one_letter_code
_entity_poly.pdbx_strand_id
1 'polypeptide(L)'
;MSETKLLGIYSDGMVIQRNKEIIIEGFESTKSSVVVSLNGNSVTAGVSDGKFKAVLPPMDVVFDTELKVEGTDTVTVNNVCIGDVFFLAGQSNMELPVGRTLELNKEEVDAKDYPYIRQYLLTPDLEIPNKGEESICTLPEFDWISAVGDSKNAFGAIAFYAAKRIFEEKNIPVGLILAAQGGSTIEAWMSEEDLYEVGVKEEELAPLRGKGALKKYVEHWQQLTIDWRAEADDNDFNIEEGIKDAKPVTLPGIVVKDFSGIVWFIKEFDYEGGCEGECLLRLGDLIDADITYINGIEVGRTEYQYPPRIYRFDGSVLNKGKNTIMTRLTVEQEFGGFVEGHPYYLKTPSGMTDIMGEWKMVVEKKMPKFNPIPMAQMLPATLYYASLLTVKNIAISQIWWCQGESNAAEPEGYDKKMILTFKTMRELFGQVPVVMVKIADYINPLTFESEVPEGWKMIQKLQDEAPNYISDVKVVASATPDPIYELHPQNKSGIGADVAKASMSF
;
A
#
# COMPACT_ATOMS: atom_id res chain seq x y z
N MET A 1 27.36 -3.21 -21.30
CA MET A 1 25.95 -3.04 -20.87
C MET A 1 25.09 -3.42 -22.05
N SER A 2 23.81 -3.78 -21.85
CA SER A 2 22.89 -4.00 -22.98
C SER A 2 22.74 -2.67 -23.74
N GLU A 3 22.89 -2.71 -25.05
CA GLU A 3 22.77 -1.55 -25.93
C GLU A 3 21.31 -1.32 -26.33
N THR A 4 20.52 -2.40 -26.39
CA THR A 4 19.05 -2.33 -26.52
C THR A 4 18.39 -2.69 -25.19
N LYS A 5 17.46 -1.86 -24.70
CA LYS A 5 16.74 -2.10 -23.44
C LYS A 5 15.32 -1.55 -23.50
N LEU A 6 14.35 -2.25 -22.91
CA LEU A 6 12.99 -1.76 -22.72
C LEU A 6 12.83 -1.00 -21.39
N LEU A 7 11.84 -0.11 -21.29
CA LEU A 7 11.42 0.40 -19.98
C LEU A 7 10.95 -0.75 -19.08
N GLY A 8 11.16 -0.64 -17.76
CA GLY A 8 10.98 -1.75 -16.80
C GLY A 8 9.57 -2.38 -16.77
N ILE A 9 8.53 -1.64 -17.15
CA ILE A 9 7.16 -2.16 -17.22
C ILE A 9 6.94 -3.15 -18.37
N TYR A 10 7.76 -3.10 -19.43
CA TYR A 10 7.70 -4.06 -20.53
C TYR A 10 8.58 -5.27 -20.19
N SER A 11 8.09 -6.10 -19.28
CA SER A 11 8.76 -7.27 -18.72
C SER A 11 7.90 -8.53 -18.82
N ASP A 12 8.48 -9.69 -18.48
CA ASP A 12 7.81 -10.98 -18.69
C ASP A 12 6.48 -11.03 -17.92
N GLY A 13 5.48 -11.64 -18.54
CA GLY A 13 4.14 -11.72 -17.96
C GLY A 13 3.31 -10.43 -18.11
N MET A 14 3.76 -9.40 -18.83
CA MET A 14 2.97 -8.17 -18.95
C MET A 14 1.59 -8.37 -19.60
N VAL A 15 0.66 -7.46 -19.28
CA VAL A 15 -0.65 -7.34 -19.93
C VAL A 15 -0.74 -5.97 -20.57
N ILE A 16 -1.03 -5.92 -21.87
CA ILE A 16 -1.17 -4.69 -22.65
C ILE A 16 -2.66 -4.42 -22.91
N GLN A 17 -3.06 -3.14 -22.90
CA GLN A 17 -4.43 -2.75 -23.19
C GLN A 17 -4.83 -3.07 -24.65
N ARG A 18 -5.86 -3.89 -24.81
CA ARG A 18 -6.49 -4.20 -26.10
C ARG A 18 -7.23 -3.01 -26.69
N ASN A 19 -7.49 -3.05 -27.99
CA ASN A 19 -8.33 -2.09 -28.72
C ASN A 19 -7.88 -0.61 -28.63
N LYS A 20 -6.63 -0.36 -28.26
CA LYS A 20 -5.96 0.95 -28.29
C LYS A 20 -4.60 0.81 -28.96
N GLU A 21 -4.03 1.91 -29.43
CA GLU A 21 -2.64 1.90 -29.92
C GLU A 21 -1.71 1.41 -28.82
N ILE A 22 -0.74 0.57 -29.21
CA ILE A 22 0.21 -0.04 -28.27
C ILE A 22 1.54 0.67 -28.45
N ILE A 23 1.95 1.38 -27.41
CA ILE A 23 3.23 2.08 -27.38
C ILE A 23 4.25 1.18 -26.67
N ILE A 24 5.40 0.95 -27.30
CA ILE A 24 6.55 0.26 -26.72
C ILE A 24 7.74 1.21 -26.75
N GLU A 25 8.37 1.40 -25.59
CA GLU A 25 9.45 2.38 -25.40
C GLU A 25 10.68 1.74 -24.77
N GLY A 26 11.84 2.31 -25.10
CA GLY A 26 13.11 1.83 -24.59
C GLY A 26 14.29 2.66 -25.07
N PHE A 27 15.46 2.08 -24.91
CA PHE A 27 16.76 2.66 -25.23
C PHE A 27 17.47 1.81 -26.30
N GLU A 28 18.18 2.50 -27.19
CA GLU A 28 19.08 1.93 -28.18
C GLU A 28 20.24 2.91 -28.41
N SER A 29 21.47 2.51 -28.11
CA SER A 29 22.63 3.42 -28.14
C SER A 29 23.45 3.36 -29.43
N THR A 30 23.30 2.32 -30.26
CA THR A 30 24.19 2.07 -31.41
C THR A 30 23.47 2.14 -32.76
N LYS A 31 22.25 1.61 -32.88
CA LYS A 31 21.47 1.63 -34.13
C LYS A 31 20.61 2.88 -34.27
N SER A 32 20.37 3.29 -35.52
CA SER A 32 19.46 4.40 -35.83
C SER A 32 17.97 4.01 -35.78
N SER A 33 17.67 2.72 -35.67
CA SER A 33 16.31 2.19 -35.63
C SER A 33 16.26 0.81 -35.00
N VAL A 34 15.11 0.45 -34.41
CA VAL A 34 14.79 -0.89 -33.92
C VAL A 34 13.56 -1.43 -34.62
N VAL A 35 13.44 -2.75 -34.73
CA VAL A 35 12.20 -3.42 -35.18
C VAL A 35 11.48 -3.97 -33.95
N VAL A 36 10.21 -3.61 -33.77
CA VAL A 36 9.37 -4.09 -32.67
C VAL A 36 8.26 -4.96 -33.25
N SER A 37 8.15 -6.20 -32.77
CA SER A 37 7.16 -7.18 -33.21
C SER A 37 6.32 -7.69 -32.04
N LEU A 38 5.01 -7.77 -32.24
CA LEU A 38 4.05 -8.28 -31.27
C LEU A 38 2.90 -8.97 -32.00
N ASN A 39 2.61 -10.23 -31.65
CA ASN A 39 1.49 -11.00 -32.18
C ASN A 39 1.34 -10.90 -33.72
N GLY A 40 2.44 -11.17 -34.45
CA GLY A 40 2.48 -11.14 -35.91
C GLY A 40 2.50 -9.75 -36.56
N ASN A 41 2.34 -8.67 -35.79
CA ASN A 41 2.52 -7.29 -36.26
C ASN A 41 3.97 -6.87 -36.03
N SER A 42 4.49 -6.00 -36.89
CA SER A 42 5.83 -5.45 -36.74
C SER A 42 5.91 -4.01 -37.25
N VAL A 43 6.67 -3.18 -36.54
CA VAL A 43 6.95 -1.79 -36.91
C VAL A 43 8.43 -1.48 -36.75
N THR A 44 8.94 -0.54 -37.54
CA THR A 44 10.30 0.00 -37.37
C THR A 44 10.20 1.36 -36.69
N ALA A 45 10.86 1.52 -35.55
CA ALA A 45 10.93 2.77 -34.81
C ALA A 45 12.31 3.42 -34.97
N GLY A 46 12.33 4.71 -35.26
CA GLY A 46 13.57 5.50 -35.25
C GLY A 46 14.08 5.71 -33.83
N VAL A 47 15.40 5.81 -33.70
CA VAL A 47 16.08 6.11 -32.44
C VAL A 47 16.51 7.57 -32.46
N SER A 48 16.15 8.32 -31.42
CA SER A 48 16.57 9.71 -31.20
C SER A 48 17.08 9.87 -29.77
N ASP A 49 18.24 10.49 -29.60
CA ASP A 49 18.87 10.69 -28.28
C ASP A 49 18.96 9.40 -27.44
N GLY A 50 19.24 8.28 -28.12
CA GLY A 50 19.36 6.96 -27.50
C GLY A 50 18.03 6.33 -27.06
N LYS A 51 16.88 6.94 -27.39
CA LYS A 51 15.53 6.46 -27.06
C LYS A 51 14.77 6.07 -28.32
N PHE A 52 13.90 5.07 -28.22
CA PHE A 52 12.93 4.75 -29.28
C PHE A 52 11.50 4.70 -28.72
N LYS A 53 10.54 4.97 -29.60
CA LYS A 53 9.11 4.81 -29.35
C LYS A 53 8.47 4.14 -30.56
N ALA A 54 8.05 2.89 -30.39
CA ALA A 54 7.33 2.13 -31.39
C ALA A 54 5.82 2.20 -31.13
N VAL A 55 5.03 2.43 -32.17
CA VAL A 55 3.56 2.45 -32.10
C VAL A 55 3.02 1.32 -32.95
N LEU A 56 2.47 0.30 -32.30
CA LEU A 56 1.81 -0.85 -32.90
C LEU A 56 0.30 -0.58 -33.02
N PRO A 57 -0.37 -1.14 -34.03
CA PRO A 57 -1.81 -0.95 -34.21
C PRO A 57 -2.60 -1.57 -33.04
N PRO A 58 -3.86 -1.13 -32.83
CA PRO A 58 -4.76 -1.80 -31.90
C PRO A 58 -4.92 -3.29 -32.20
N MET A 59 -4.90 -4.10 -31.15
CA MET A 59 -5.07 -5.55 -31.24
C MET A 59 -6.20 -6.03 -30.33
N ASP A 60 -6.84 -7.12 -30.73
CA ASP A 60 -7.87 -7.80 -29.92
C ASP A 60 -7.22 -8.69 -28.84
N VAL A 61 -8.04 -9.37 -28.06
CA VAL A 61 -7.63 -10.21 -26.92
C VAL A 61 -6.64 -11.30 -27.34
N VAL A 62 -5.54 -11.42 -26.60
CA VAL A 62 -4.54 -12.47 -26.75
C VAL A 62 -4.13 -12.95 -25.37
N PHE A 63 -4.13 -14.27 -25.16
CA PHE A 63 -3.76 -14.86 -23.88
C PHE A 63 -2.25 -15.07 -23.76
N ASP A 64 -1.57 -15.46 -24.84
CA ASP A 64 -0.14 -15.71 -24.81
C ASP A 64 0.49 -15.36 -26.17
N THR A 65 1.46 -14.44 -26.16
CA THR A 65 2.32 -14.08 -27.30
C THR A 65 3.68 -13.63 -26.77
N GLU A 66 4.61 -13.34 -27.68
CA GLU A 66 5.89 -12.71 -27.40
C GLU A 66 5.90 -11.26 -27.92
N LEU A 67 6.53 -10.34 -27.18
CA LEU A 67 7.02 -9.05 -27.69
C LEU A 67 8.52 -9.20 -27.97
N LYS A 68 8.95 -8.81 -29.17
CA LYS A 68 10.35 -8.84 -29.58
C LYS A 68 10.81 -7.47 -30.04
N VAL A 69 11.97 -7.03 -29.58
CA VAL A 69 12.66 -5.80 -30.02
C VAL A 69 14.02 -6.17 -30.59
N GLU A 70 14.21 -5.93 -31.88
CA GLU A 70 15.45 -6.20 -32.60
C GLU A 70 16.20 -4.87 -32.84
N GLY A 71 17.08 -4.54 -31.90
CA GLY A 71 18.03 -3.44 -31.98
C GLY A 71 19.44 -3.96 -32.19
N THR A 72 20.42 -3.36 -31.52
CA THR A 72 21.78 -3.92 -31.41
C THR A 72 21.76 -5.28 -30.74
N ASP A 73 21.02 -5.38 -29.63
CA ASP A 73 20.63 -6.62 -28.99
C ASP A 73 19.19 -7.00 -29.40
N THR A 74 18.86 -8.28 -29.25
CA THR A 74 17.47 -8.75 -29.33
C THR A 74 16.92 -8.92 -27.94
N VAL A 75 15.88 -8.16 -27.61
CA VAL A 75 15.13 -8.29 -26.35
C VAL A 75 13.83 -9.02 -26.65
N THR A 76 13.57 -10.09 -25.92
CA THR A 76 12.34 -10.89 -26.01
C THR A 76 11.65 -10.83 -24.64
N VAL A 77 10.37 -10.45 -24.65
CA VAL A 77 9.48 -10.45 -23.49
C VAL A 77 8.44 -11.56 -23.70
N ASN A 78 8.44 -12.53 -22.79
CA ASN A 78 7.64 -13.73 -22.86
C ASN A 78 6.31 -13.59 -22.13
N ASN A 79 5.38 -14.48 -22.46
CA ASN A 79 4.08 -14.57 -21.82
C ASN A 79 3.35 -13.22 -21.85
N VAL A 80 3.27 -12.55 -22.99
CA VAL A 80 2.55 -11.28 -23.11
C VAL A 80 1.06 -11.55 -23.33
N CYS A 81 0.19 -10.88 -22.57
CA CYS A 81 -1.24 -10.83 -22.82
C CYS A 81 -1.64 -9.50 -23.47
N ILE A 82 -2.72 -9.53 -24.26
CA ILE A 82 -3.45 -8.33 -24.71
C ILE A 82 -4.86 -8.43 -24.11
N GLY A 83 -5.20 -7.51 -23.21
CA GLY A 83 -6.37 -7.59 -22.33
C GLY A 83 -6.83 -6.23 -21.80
N ASP A 84 -7.53 -6.22 -20.66
CA ASP A 84 -7.97 -4.97 -20.01
C ASP A 84 -6.97 -4.60 -18.91
N VAL A 85 -6.40 -3.38 -18.97
CA VAL A 85 -5.40 -2.88 -18.03
C VAL A 85 -6.02 -1.81 -17.14
N PHE A 86 -5.81 -1.91 -15.83
CA PHE A 86 -6.34 -0.98 -14.83
C PHE A 86 -5.20 -0.31 -14.08
N PHE A 87 -5.28 1.02 -13.94
CA PHE A 87 -4.33 1.79 -13.13
C PHE A 87 -4.90 1.99 -11.73
N LEU A 88 -4.19 1.49 -10.71
CA LEU A 88 -4.64 1.48 -9.32
C LEU A 88 -3.88 2.55 -8.54
N ALA A 89 -4.59 3.58 -8.08
CA ALA A 89 -3.99 4.75 -7.46
C ALA A 89 -4.67 5.14 -6.14
N GLY A 90 -4.01 6.03 -5.40
CA GLY A 90 -4.42 6.45 -4.07
C GLY A 90 -3.48 5.87 -3.01
N GLN A 91 -4.04 5.40 -1.89
CA GLN A 91 -3.28 5.10 -0.68
C GLN A 91 -3.42 3.66 -0.17
N SER A 92 -3.12 3.46 1.11
CA SER A 92 -3.00 2.18 1.80
C SER A 92 -4.17 1.22 1.58
N ASN A 93 -5.42 1.70 1.48
CA ASN A 93 -6.56 0.82 1.25
C ASN A 93 -6.61 0.19 -0.16
N MET A 94 -6.03 0.83 -1.18
CA MET A 94 -5.82 0.26 -2.52
C MET A 94 -4.52 -0.57 -2.59
N GLU A 95 -3.50 -0.17 -1.84
CA GLU A 95 -2.21 -0.87 -1.76
C GLU A 95 -2.29 -2.20 -0.97
N LEU A 96 -3.15 -2.26 0.05
CA LEU A 96 -3.19 -3.31 1.07
C LEU A 96 -3.15 -4.71 0.42
N PRO A 97 -2.14 -5.54 0.72
CA PRO A 97 -1.98 -6.82 0.03
C PRO A 97 -3.02 -7.87 0.47
N VAL A 98 -3.39 -8.80 -0.40
CA VAL A 98 -4.27 -9.94 -0.10
C VAL A 98 -3.80 -10.70 1.15
N GLY A 99 -2.48 -10.84 1.33
CA GLY A 99 -1.89 -11.50 2.49
C GLY A 99 -2.34 -10.92 3.84
N ARG A 100 -2.68 -9.62 3.88
CA ARG A 100 -3.22 -8.95 5.07
C ARG A 100 -4.71 -9.19 5.31
N THR A 101 -5.40 -9.88 4.42
CA THR A 101 -6.86 -10.14 4.48
C THR A 101 -7.21 -11.61 4.71
N LEU A 102 -6.19 -12.46 4.89
CA LEU A 102 -6.36 -13.92 4.91
C LEU A 102 -7.14 -14.44 6.12
N GLU A 103 -7.22 -13.70 7.23
CA GLU A 103 -8.05 -14.10 8.38
C GLU A 103 -9.54 -14.27 7.97
N LEU A 104 -10.03 -13.45 7.04
CA LEU A 104 -11.41 -13.52 6.55
C LEU A 104 -11.57 -14.25 5.21
N ASN A 105 -10.55 -14.23 4.34
CA ASN A 105 -10.72 -14.57 2.93
C ASN A 105 -9.82 -15.73 2.43
N LYS A 106 -9.14 -16.46 3.33
CA LYS A 106 -8.21 -17.52 2.93
C LYS A 106 -8.83 -18.57 2.01
N GLU A 107 -10.04 -19.05 2.33
CA GLU A 107 -10.72 -20.05 1.51
C GLU A 107 -10.99 -19.55 0.08
N GLU A 108 -11.38 -18.29 -0.07
CA GLU A 108 -11.62 -17.70 -1.39
C GLU A 108 -10.33 -17.56 -2.21
N VAL A 109 -9.24 -17.15 -1.56
CA VAL A 109 -7.93 -16.96 -2.21
C VAL A 109 -7.36 -18.31 -2.66
N ASP A 110 -7.47 -19.34 -1.82
CA ASP A 110 -6.92 -20.67 -2.09
C ASP A 110 -7.75 -21.49 -3.09
N ALA A 111 -9.02 -21.12 -3.30
CA ALA A 111 -9.96 -21.89 -4.11
C ALA A 111 -9.52 -22.10 -5.57
N LYS A 112 -8.84 -21.11 -6.17
CA LYS A 112 -8.49 -21.12 -7.60
C LYS A 112 -7.31 -20.21 -7.93
N ASP A 113 -6.56 -20.61 -8.96
CA ASP A 113 -5.52 -19.80 -9.59
C ASP A 113 -6.02 -19.10 -10.85
N TYR A 114 -5.48 -17.90 -11.09
CA TYR A 114 -5.85 -17.03 -12.22
C TYR A 114 -4.57 -16.55 -12.94
N PRO A 115 -3.91 -17.41 -13.74
CA PRO A 115 -2.63 -17.07 -14.39
C PRO A 115 -2.68 -15.88 -15.36
N TYR A 116 -3.88 -15.50 -15.82
CA TYR A 116 -4.15 -14.37 -16.71
C TYR A 116 -4.63 -13.11 -15.98
N ILE A 117 -4.59 -13.11 -14.65
CA ILE A 117 -4.64 -11.90 -13.83
C ILE A 117 -3.24 -11.62 -13.35
N ARG A 118 -2.70 -10.47 -13.71
CA ARG A 118 -1.30 -10.15 -13.48
C ARG A 118 -1.13 -8.73 -12.98
N GLN A 119 -0.15 -8.54 -12.09
CA GLN A 119 0.12 -7.27 -11.45
C GLN A 119 1.55 -6.84 -11.68
N TYR A 120 1.71 -5.58 -12.04
CA TYR A 120 2.96 -4.84 -11.96
C TYR A 120 2.91 -3.92 -10.75
N LEU A 121 3.86 -4.11 -9.84
CA LEU A 121 4.02 -3.23 -8.69
C LEU A 121 4.84 -2.00 -9.12
N LEU A 122 4.17 -0.84 -9.20
CA LEU A 122 4.80 0.42 -9.55
C LEU A 122 5.36 1.09 -8.28
N THR A 123 6.59 0.71 -7.93
CA THR A 123 7.41 1.37 -6.90
C THR A 123 8.62 2.08 -7.53
N PRO A 124 8.40 3.19 -8.24
CA PRO A 124 9.45 3.97 -8.88
C PRO A 124 10.32 4.68 -7.84
N ASP A 125 11.50 5.11 -8.25
CA ASP A 125 12.26 6.07 -7.44
C ASP A 125 11.42 7.34 -7.21
N LEU A 126 11.39 7.82 -5.97
CA LEU A 126 10.69 9.04 -5.60
C LEU A 126 11.65 10.22 -5.77
N GLU A 127 11.53 10.91 -6.90
CA GLU A 127 12.32 12.08 -7.25
C GLU A 127 11.41 13.17 -7.84
N ILE A 128 11.80 14.44 -7.63
CA ILE A 128 11.17 15.57 -8.31
C ILE A 128 12.25 16.24 -9.18
N PRO A 129 12.06 16.36 -10.49
CA PRO A 129 13.05 16.98 -11.37
C PRO A 129 13.19 18.49 -11.10
N ASN A 130 14.19 19.15 -11.69
CA ASN A 130 14.18 20.62 -11.65
C ASN A 130 13.00 21.15 -12.48
N LYS A 131 12.57 22.37 -12.17
CA LYS A 131 11.44 23.00 -12.83
C LYS A 131 11.66 23.04 -14.36
N GLY A 132 10.73 22.44 -15.10
CA GLY A 132 10.75 22.38 -16.57
C GLY A 132 11.54 21.21 -17.17
N GLU A 133 12.11 20.32 -16.35
CA GLU A 133 12.76 19.08 -16.82
C GLU A 133 11.76 17.90 -16.88
N GLU A 134 12.11 16.86 -17.64
CA GLU A 134 11.34 15.60 -17.65
C GLU A 134 11.47 14.87 -16.30
N SER A 135 10.52 13.97 -16.01
CA SER A 135 10.65 13.08 -14.84
C SER A 135 11.97 12.31 -14.90
N ILE A 136 12.68 12.32 -13.78
CA ILE A 136 13.96 11.62 -13.59
C ILE A 136 13.78 10.29 -12.85
N CYS A 137 12.55 9.92 -12.53
CA CYS A 137 12.22 8.66 -11.87
C CYS A 137 12.42 7.49 -12.82
N THR A 138 12.92 6.38 -12.29
CA THR A 138 13.07 5.14 -13.05
C THR A 138 11.98 4.15 -12.68
N LEU A 139 11.49 3.42 -13.68
CA LEU A 139 10.55 2.32 -13.46
C LEU A 139 11.31 1.11 -12.88
N PRO A 140 10.70 0.37 -11.94
CA PRO A 140 11.33 -0.84 -11.41
C PRO A 140 11.57 -1.88 -12.51
N GLU A 141 12.66 -2.63 -12.39
CA GLU A 141 13.06 -3.68 -13.35
C GLU A 141 12.67 -5.07 -12.82
N PHE A 142 11.37 -5.26 -12.57
CA PHE A 142 10.81 -6.53 -12.10
C PHE A 142 9.75 -7.04 -13.08
N ASP A 143 9.58 -8.36 -13.14
CA ASP A 143 8.56 -9.02 -13.94
C ASP A 143 7.17 -8.83 -13.33
N TRP A 144 6.14 -8.96 -14.18
CA TRP A 144 4.75 -8.99 -13.72
C TRP A 144 4.49 -10.30 -12.98
N ILE A 145 3.85 -10.22 -11.82
CA ILE A 145 3.45 -11.42 -11.08
C ILE A 145 2.07 -11.89 -11.55
N SER A 146 1.88 -13.21 -11.67
CA SER A 146 0.58 -13.81 -11.96
C SER A 146 -0.13 -14.22 -10.67
N ALA A 147 -1.46 -14.29 -10.66
CA ALA A 147 -2.25 -14.66 -9.48
C ALA A 147 -2.33 -16.19 -9.29
N VAL A 148 -1.22 -16.83 -8.93
CA VAL A 148 -1.05 -18.30 -8.83
C VAL A 148 -0.38 -18.68 -7.50
N GLY A 149 -1.00 -19.54 -6.70
CA GLY A 149 -0.46 -19.96 -5.41
C GLY A 149 -0.16 -18.77 -4.49
N ASP A 150 1.00 -18.78 -3.84
CA ASP A 150 1.35 -17.75 -2.83
C ASP A 150 1.59 -16.36 -3.41
N SER A 151 1.81 -16.20 -4.72
CA SER A 151 2.00 -14.87 -5.32
C SER A 151 0.75 -13.99 -5.19
N LYS A 152 -0.44 -14.60 -5.07
CA LYS A 152 -1.71 -13.90 -4.81
C LYS A 152 -1.62 -13.02 -3.58
N ASN A 153 -0.83 -13.41 -2.57
CA ASN A 153 -0.67 -12.66 -1.33
C ASN A 153 -0.06 -11.27 -1.54
N ALA A 154 0.68 -11.04 -2.63
CA ALA A 154 1.31 -9.75 -2.96
C ALA A 154 0.43 -8.82 -3.81
N PHE A 155 -0.75 -9.28 -4.27
CA PHE A 155 -1.66 -8.44 -5.02
C PHE A 155 -2.36 -7.45 -4.10
N GLY A 156 -2.65 -6.24 -4.60
CA GLY A 156 -3.55 -5.32 -3.92
C GLY A 156 -4.93 -5.98 -3.74
N ALA A 157 -5.43 -6.05 -2.51
CA ALA A 157 -6.55 -6.91 -2.15
C ALA A 157 -7.84 -6.53 -2.89
N ILE A 158 -8.24 -5.26 -2.86
CA ILE A 158 -9.39 -4.76 -3.62
C ILE A 158 -9.25 -5.12 -5.09
N ALA A 159 -8.05 -4.90 -5.65
CA ALA A 159 -7.79 -5.10 -7.06
C ALA A 159 -7.83 -6.58 -7.46
N PHE A 160 -7.26 -7.49 -6.66
CA PHE A 160 -7.34 -8.92 -6.88
C PHE A 160 -8.78 -9.42 -6.89
N TYR A 161 -9.57 -9.07 -5.86
CA TYR A 161 -10.96 -9.52 -5.76
C TYR A 161 -11.85 -8.96 -6.87
N ALA A 162 -11.60 -7.72 -7.31
CA ALA A 162 -12.26 -7.13 -8.45
C ALA A 162 -11.85 -7.80 -9.77
N ALA A 163 -10.54 -7.94 -10.01
CA ALA A 163 -9.98 -8.56 -11.21
C ALA A 163 -10.45 -10.00 -11.39
N LYS A 164 -10.50 -10.79 -10.30
CA LYS A 164 -11.04 -12.15 -10.30
C LYS A 164 -12.46 -12.19 -10.88
N ARG A 165 -13.35 -11.34 -10.37
CA ARG A 165 -14.76 -11.30 -10.79
C ARG A 165 -14.90 -10.81 -12.23
N ILE A 166 -14.11 -9.80 -12.61
CA ILE A 166 -14.06 -9.31 -14.00
C ILE A 166 -13.58 -10.42 -14.95
N PHE A 167 -12.53 -11.14 -14.58
CA PHE A 167 -11.98 -12.23 -15.38
C PHE A 167 -12.98 -13.39 -15.50
N GLU A 168 -13.67 -13.76 -14.42
CA GLU A 168 -14.67 -14.83 -14.44
C GLU A 168 -15.88 -14.49 -15.32
N GLU A 169 -16.29 -13.23 -15.35
CA GLU A 169 -17.41 -12.77 -16.17
C GLU A 169 -17.01 -12.59 -17.65
N LYS A 170 -15.86 -11.96 -17.91
CA LYS A 170 -15.47 -11.55 -19.27
C LYS A 170 -14.56 -12.55 -19.98
N ASN A 171 -13.81 -13.36 -19.24
CA ASN A 171 -12.75 -14.22 -19.74
C ASN A 171 -11.75 -13.46 -20.65
N ILE A 172 -11.24 -12.34 -20.15
CA ILE A 172 -10.24 -11.47 -20.81
C ILE A 172 -9.09 -11.28 -19.83
N PRO A 173 -7.81 -11.39 -20.26
CA PRO A 173 -6.67 -11.14 -19.37
C PRO A 173 -6.77 -9.78 -18.69
N VAL A 174 -6.40 -9.71 -17.41
CA VAL A 174 -6.48 -8.50 -16.59
C VAL A 174 -5.09 -8.09 -16.14
N GLY A 175 -4.70 -6.88 -16.52
CA GLY A 175 -3.48 -6.23 -16.07
C GLY A 175 -3.76 -5.22 -14.96
N LEU A 176 -3.02 -5.31 -13.86
CA LEU A 176 -3.12 -4.41 -12.72
C LEU A 176 -1.81 -3.64 -12.57
N ILE A 177 -1.82 -2.33 -12.76
CA ILE A 177 -0.68 -1.46 -12.45
C ILE A 177 -0.93 -0.90 -11.05
N LEU A 178 -0.31 -1.52 -10.04
CA LEU A 178 -0.47 -1.11 -8.65
C LEU A 178 0.47 0.05 -8.33
N ALA A 179 -0.06 1.27 -8.34
CA ALA A 179 0.68 2.51 -8.06
C ALA A 179 0.32 3.16 -6.72
N ALA A 180 -0.70 2.65 -6.01
CA ALA A 180 -1.15 3.18 -4.73
C ALA A 180 -0.05 3.07 -3.66
N GLN A 181 0.07 4.10 -2.81
CA GLN A 181 1.15 4.24 -1.84
C GLN A 181 0.60 4.69 -0.48
N GLY A 182 0.85 3.90 0.57
CA GLY A 182 0.35 4.11 1.91
C GLY A 182 0.64 5.50 2.45
N GLY A 183 -0.40 6.16 2.96
CA GLY A 183 -0.33 7.51 3.52
C GLY A 183 -0.36 8.63 2.50
N SER A 184 -0.38 8.36 1.18
CA SER A 184 -0.36 9.44 0.17
C SER A 184 -1.50 10.43 0.34
N THR A 185 -1.16 11.72 0.30
CA THR A 185 -2.12 12.82 0.18
C THR A 185 -2.55 12.96 -1.29
N ILE A 186 -3.68 13.60 -1.58
CA ILE A 186 -4.08 13.86 -2.96
C ILE A 186 -3.08 14.77 -3.68
N GLU A 187 -2.44 15.68 -2.94
CA GLU A 187 -1.41 16.62 -3.41
C GLU A 187 -0.18 15.90 -3.97
N ALA A 188 0.15 14.71 -3.47
CA ALA A 188 1.24 13.90 -4.02
C ALA A 188 0.99 13.51 -5.49
N TRP A 189 -0.28 13.39 -5.90
CA TRP A 189 -0.71 12.99 -7.24
C TRP A 189 -0.94 14.16 -8.20
N MET A 190 -0.85 15.40 -7.72
CA MET A 190 -1.13 16.60 -8.50
C MET A 190 0.12 17.14 -9.20
N SER A 191 -0.07 17.75 -10.38
CA SER A 191 1.00 18.49 -11.04
C SER A 191 1.39 19.74 -10.22
N GLU A 192 2.61 20.25 -10.41
CA GLU A 192 3.02 21.49 -9.73
C GLU A 192 2.09 22.67 -10.08
N GLU A 193 1.60 22.75 -11.33
CA GLU A 193 0.66 23.79 -11.75
C GLU A 193 -0.64 23.73 -10.96
N ASP A 194 -1.25 22.54 -10.86
CA ASP A 194 -2.49 22.33 -10.11
C ASP A 194 -2.29 22.60 -8.61
N LEU A 195 -1.10 22.26 -8.08
CA LEU A 195 -0.74 22.49 -6.68
C LEU A 195 -0.71 23.98 -6.32
N TYR A 196 -0.14 24.82 -7.18
CA TYR A 196 -0.22 26.27 -6.98
C TYR A 196 -1.67 26.78 -7.02
N GLU A 197 -2.53 26.18 -7.86
CA GLU A 197 -3.94 26.56 -7.97
C GLU A 197 -4.75 26.24 -6.70
N VAL A 198 -4.32 25.26 -5.91
CA VAL A 198 -4.92 24.90 -4.62
C VAL A 198 -4.15 25.46 -3.42
N GLY A 199 -3.15 26.32 -3.67
CA GLY A 199 -2.50 27.14 -2.65
C GLY A 199 -1.17 26.61 -2.09
N VAL A 200 -0.63 25.51 -2.63
CA VAL A 200 0.73 25.06 -2.28
C VAL A 200 1.74 26.09 -2.78
N LYS A 201 2.69 26.47 -1.93
CA LYS A 201 3.65 27.52 -2.25
C LYS A 201 4.94 26.96 -2.85
N GLU A 202 5.61 27.79 -3.63
CA GLU A 202 6.93 27.48 -4.19
C GLU A 202 7.96 27.10 -3.12
N GLU A 203 7.87 27.70 -1.94
CA GLU A 203 8.76 27.42 -0.79
C GLU A 203 8.61 25.99 -0.24
N GLU A 204 7.46 25.35 -0.48
CA GLU A 204 7.19 23.96 -0.06
C GLU A 204 7.74 22.96 -1.07
N LEU A 205 7.70 23.29 -2.38
CA LEU A 205 8.17 22.43 -3.47
C LEU A 205 9.67 22.58 -3.76
N ALA A 206 10.20 23.81 -3.70
CA ALA A 206 11.57 24.10 -4.10
C ALA A 206 12.64 23.24 -3.38
N PRO A 207 12.54 22.95 -2.08
CA PRO A 207 13.51 22.09 -1.38
C PRO A 207 13.51 20.64 -1.85
N LEU A 208 12.43 20.17 -2.48
CA LEU A 208 12.26 18.78 -2.91
C LEU A 208 12.79 18.53 -4.33
N ARG A 209 13.08 19.59 -5.10
CA ARG A 209 13.48 19.49 -6.51
C ARG A 209 14.95 19.17 -6.71
N GLY A 210 15.22 18.45 -7.79
CA GLY A 210 16.55 18.09 -8.25
C GLY A 210 16.95 16.69 -7.77
N LYS A 211 17.78 16.04 -8.57
CA LYS A 211 18.19 14.65 -8.35
C LYS A 211 18.78 14.45 -6.94
N GLY A 212 18.13 13.57 -6.16
CA GLY A 212 18.51 13.20 -4.81
C GLY A 212 18.11 14.22 -3.73
N ALA A 213 17.40 15.30 -4.06
CA ALA A 213 16.95 16.29 -3.07
C ALA A 213 15.85 15.70 -2.18
N LEU A 214 14.80 15.12 -2.79
CA LEU A 214 13.73 14.42 -2.07
C LEU A 214 14.29 13.26 -1.23
N LYS A 215 15.19 12.46 -1.79
CA LYS A 215 15.87 11.39 -1.07
C LYS A 215 16.59 11.91 0.18
N LYS A 216 17.41 12.96 0.06
CA LYS A 216 18.09 13.58 1.22
C LYS A 216 17.12 14.14 2.25
N TYR A 217 16.03 14.74 1.81
CA TYR A 217 14.99 15.25 2.69
C TYR A 217 14.40 14.11 3.53
N VAL A 218 14.04 13.00 2.91
CA VAL A 218 13.45 11.83 3.57
C VAL A 218 14.46 11.12 4.46
N GLU A 219 15.69 10.91 3.99
CA GLU A 219 16.78 10.28 4.74
C GLU A 219 17.13 11.06 6.02
N HIS A 220 17.09 12.40 5.97
CA HIS A 220 17.30 13.23 7.15
C HIS A 220 16.30 12.89 8.27
N TRP A 221 15.01 12.76 7.92
CA TRP A 221 13.96 12.47 8.88
C TRP A 221 13.92 11.01 9.32
N GLN A 222 14.25 10.08 8.43
CA GLN A 222 14.45 8.68 8.78
C GLN A 222 15.60 8.53 9.78
N GLN A 223 16.71 9.24 9.57
CA GLN A 223 17.84 9.20 10.50
C GLN A 223 17.45 9.71 11.88
N LEU A 224 16.68 10.80 11.97
CA LEU A 224 16.18 11.31 13.26
C LEU A 224 15.28 10.29 13.98
N THR A 225 14.50 9.50 13.25
CA THR A 225 13.68 8.42 13.81
C THR A 225 14.56 7.28 14.34
N ILE A 226 15.57 6.89 13.56
CA ILE A 226 16.54 5.85 13.96
C ILE A 226 17.31 6.30 15.21
N ASP A 227 17.80 7.53 15.23
CA ASP A 227 18.56 8.09 16.35
C ASP A 227 17.69 8.14 17.62
N TRP A 228 16.43 8.60 17.51
CA TRP A 228 15.51 8.63 18.64
C TRP A 228 15.22 7.23 19.18
N ARG A 229 14.98 6.23 18.32
CA ARG A 229 14.72 4.84 18.73
C ARG A 229 15.95 4.19 19.35
N ALA A 230 17.14 4.45 18.81
CA ALA A 230 18.39 3.96 19.37
C ALA A 230 18.69 4.59 20.74
N GLU A 231 18.37 5.88 20.93
CA GLU A 231 18.46 6.52 22.24
C GLU A 231 17.40 5.99 23.21
N ALA A 232 16.20 5.65 22.73
CA ALA A 232 15.14 5.08 23.55
C ALA A 232 15.48 3.69 24.11
N ASP A 233 16.30 2.92 23.40
CA ASP A 233 16.70 1.56 23.78
C ASP A 233 17.66 1.57 24.99
N ASP A 234 17.22 1.02 26.12
CA ASP A 234 18.02 0.92 27.34
C ASP A 234 18.62 -0.49 27.51
N ASN A 235 19.84 -0.67 27.01
CA ASN A 235 20.54 -1.95 27.08
C ASN A 235 20.85 -2.41 28.53
N ASP A 236 20.78 -1.51 29.51
CA ASP A 236 21.01 -1.83 30.93
C ASP A 236 19.70 -2.16 31.66
N PHE A 237 18.54 -2.00 31.01
CA PHE A 237 17.26 -2.26 31.64
C PHE A 237 17.01 -3.77 31.85
N ASN A 238 16.83 -4.16 33.11
CA ASN A 238 16.48 -5.52 33.49
C ASN A 238 14.98 -5.63 33.80
N ILE A 239 14.22 -6.25 32.88
CA ILE A 239 12.79 -6.45 33.06
C ILE A 239 12.41 -7.29 34.29
N GLU A 240 13.24 -8.26 34.71
CA GLU A 240 12.97 -9.09 35.90
C GLU A 240 13.00 -8.25 37.18
N GLU A 241 13.84 -7.22 37.22
CA GLU A 241 13.86 -6.26 38.31
C GLU A 241 12.72 -5.25 38.19
N GLY A 242 12.47 -4.74 36.98
CA GLY A 242 11.43 -3.76 36.70
C GLY A 242 10.01 -4.25 37.01
N ILE A 243 9.74 -5.55 36.91
CA ILE A 243 8.43 -6.13 37.27
C ILE A 243 8.03 -5.85 38.73
N LYS A 244 8.99 -5.60 39.63
CA LYS A 244 8.70 -5.28 41.05
C LYS A 244 7.92 -3.97 41.20
N ASP A 245 8.12 -3.03 40.27
CA ASP A 245 7.47 -1.72 40.24
C ASP A 245 6.27 -1.67 39.27
N ALA A 246 5.84 -2.83 38.77
CA ALA A 246 4.80 -2.91 37.77
C ALA A 246 3.43 -2.45 38.30
N LYS A 247 2.74 -1.67 37.48
CA LYS A 247 1.39 -1.15 37.80
C LYS A 247 0.32 -1.98 37.09
N PRO A 248 -0.79 -2.31 37.75
CA PRO A 248 -1.89 -3.00 37.07
C PRO A 248 -2.54 -2.07 36.04
N VAL A 249 -2.88 -2.63 34.89
CA VAL A 249 -3.63 -1.96 33.80
C VAL A 249 -4.65 -2.95 33.24
N THR A 250 -5.71 -2.43 32.60
CA THR A 250 -6.70 -3.25 31.88
C THR A 250 -6.51 -3.02 30.39
N LEU A 251 -6.44 -4.11 29.61
CA LEU A 251 -6.24 -4.08 28.16
C LEU A 251 -7.30 -4.94 27.43
N PRO A 252 -7.71 -4.58 26.21
CA PRO A 252 -7.24 -3.44 25.42
C PRO A 252 -7.64 -2.07 25.99
N GLY A 253 -6.93 -1.03 25.59
CA GLY A 253 -7.11 0.35 26.04
C GLY A 253 -5.87 1.22 25.83
N ILE A 254 -6.09 2.53 25.64
CA ILE A 254 -5.02 3.54 25.60
C ILE A 254 -4.66 3.94 27.04
N VAL A 255 -3.73 3.18 27.63
CA VAL A 255 -3.36 3.29 29.04
C VAL A 255 -2.09 4.11 29.28
N VAL A 256 -1.29 4.32 28.24
CA VAL A 256 -0.13 5.22 28.26
C VAL A 256 -0.58 6.57 27.72
N LYS A 257 -0.43 7.62 28.52
CA LYS A 257 -0.85 9.00 28.18
C LYS A 257 0.22 9.98 28.63
N ASP A 258 0.39 11.05 27.87
CA ASP A 258 1.40 12.10 28.10
C ASP A 258 2.83 11.52 28.24
N PHE A 259 3.12 10.48 27.47
CA PHE A 259 4.37 9.72 27.56
C PHE A 259 4.89 9.30 26.19
N SER A 260 6.21 9.42 26.04
CA SER A 260 7.00 8.91 24.93
C SER A 260 8.16 8.11 25.50
N GLY A 261 8.60 7.07 24.79
CA GLY A 261 9.66 6.17 25.21
C GLY A 261 9.22 4.71 25.16
N ILE A 262 9.69 3.90 26.11
CA ILE A 262 9.50 2.45 26.09
C ILE A 262 8.78 1.99 27.36
N VAL A 263 7.75 1.16 27.15
CA VAL A 263 6.98 0.52 28.21
C VAL A 263 6.82 -0.97 27.93
N TRP A 264 6.72 -1.76 28.99
CA TRP A 264 6.47 -3.19 28.93
C TRP A 264 5.09 -3.50 29.46
N PHE A 265 4.38 -4.37 28.77
CA PHE A 265 3.13 -4.97 29.22
C PHE A 265 3.34 -6.46 29.47
N ILE A 266 2.95 -6.94 30.65
CA ILE A 266 3.12 -8.33 31.07
C ILE A 266 1.76 -8.96 31.40
N LYS A 267 1.49 -10.13 30.82
CA LYS A 267 0.37 -10.99 31.18
C LYS A 267 0.87 -12.35 31.63
N GLU A 268 0.36 -12.83 32.75
CA GLU A 268 0.52 -14.22 33.16
C GLU A 268 -0.76 -15.00 32.83
N PHE A 269 -0.61 -16.25 32.39
CA PHE A 269 -1.73 -17.14 32.13
C PHE A 269 -1.33 -18.60 32.36
N ASP A 270 -2.30 -19.45 32.67
CA ASP A 270 -2.08 -20.89 32.79
C ASP A 270 -2.45 -21.61 31.48
N TYR A 271 -1.63 -22.57 31.07
CA TYR A 271 -1.82 -23.38 29.88
C TYR A 271 -1.58 -24.85 30.18
N GLU A 272 -2.60 -25.68 30.00
CA GLU A 272 -2.54 -27.12 30.28
C GLU A 272 -2.44 -27.98 29.01
N GLY A 273 -2.41 -27.35 27.83
CA GLY A 273 -2.32 -28.05 26.55
C GLY A 273 -0.92 -28.58 26.24
N GLY A 274 -0.79 -29.31 25.13
CA GLY A 274 0.49 -29.81 24.67
C GLY A 274 1.44 -28.69 24.21
N CYS A 275 2.75 -28.93 24.32
CA CYS A 275 3.83 -28.01 23.96
C CYS A 275 4.33 -28.19 22.51
N GLU A 276 3.50 -28.70 21.59
CA GLU A 276 3.92 -29.00 20.22
C GLU A 276 2.89 -28.54 19.18
N GLY A 277 3.36 -27.99 18.07
CA GLY A 277 2.55 -27.52 16.94
C GLY A 277 2.51 -26.00 16.79
N GLU A 278 1.94 -25.53 15.68
CA GLU A 278 1.83 -24.10 15.39
C GLU A 278 0.81 -23.42 16.32
N CYS A 279 1.24 -22.33 16.96
CA CYS A 279 0.41 -21.44 17.76
C CYS A 279 0.33 -20.05 17.12
N LEU A 280 -0.68 -19.27 17.50
CA LEU A 280 -0.89 -17.91 17.03
C LEU A 280 -1.27 -17.00 18.19
N LEU A 281 -0.51 -15.94 18.40
CA LEU A 281 -0.85 -14.86 19.32
C LEU A 281 -1.45 -13.68 18.52
N ARG A 282 -2.72 -13.36 18.81
CA ARG A 282 -3.44 -12.22 18.24
C ARG A 282 -3.51 -11.11 19.26
N LEU A 283 -2.95 -9.94 18.94
CA LEU A 283 -2.92 -8.76 19.83
C LEU A 283 -3.58 -7.53 19.19
N GLY A 284 -4.58 -7.68 18.33
CA GLY A 284 -5.21 -6.54 17.67
C GLY A 284 -4.19 -5.59 17.03
N ASP A 285 -4.39 -4.28 17.21
CA ASP A 285 -3.44 -3.23 16.84
C ASP A 285 -2.85 -2.59 18.11
N LEU A 286 -1.57 -2.23 18.07
CA LEU A 286 -0.82 -1.62 19.17
C LEU A 286 -0.29 -0.26 18.74
N ILE A 287 -0.13 0.65 19.70
CA ILE A 287 0.34 2.02 19.47
C ILE A 287 1.65 2.25 20.25
N ASP A 288 2.82 2.39 19.63
CA ASP A 288 3.06 2.47 18.18
C ASP A 288 3.66 1.18 17.63
N ALA A 289 4.84 0.79 18.12
CA ALA A 289 5.61 -0.36 17.64
C ALA A 289 5.88 -1.35 18.77
N ASP A 290 5.95 -2.64 18.48
CA ASP A 290 6.17 -3.65 19.51
C ASP A 290 7.17 -4.74 19.14
N ILE A 291 7.80 -5.30 20.17
CA ILE A 291 8.39 -6.63 20.15
C ILE A 291 7.69 -7.43 21.25
N THR A 292 7.17 -8.60 20.90
CA THR A 292 6.41 -9.45 21.80
C THR A 292 7.11 -10.78 22.03
N TYR A 293 7.11 -11.21 23.29
CA TYR A 293 7.77 -12.40 23.80
C TYR A 293 6.77 -13.31 24.50
N ILE A 294 7.01 -14.61 24.43
CA ILE A 294 6.39 -15.60 25.30
C ILE A 294 7.49 -16.35 26.02
N ASN A 295 7.42 -16.40 27.36
CA ASN A 295 8.42 -17.05 28.21
C ASN A 295 9.87 -16.63 27.89
N GLY A 296 10.08 -15.36 27.53
CA GLY A 296 11.39 -14.80 27.18
C GLY A 296 11.85 -15.02 25.74
N ILE A 297 11.08 -15.74 24.92
CA ILE A 297 11.38 -15.97 23.49
C ILE A 297 10.58 -14.98 22.64
N GLU A 298 11.24 -14.23 21.75
CA GLU A 298 10.57 -13.35 20.78
C GLU A 298 9.67 -14.18 19.86
N VAL A 299 8.38 -13.85 19.83
CA VAL A 299 7.39 -14.51 18.96
C VAL A 299 6.92 -13.62 17.82
N GLY A 300 7.19 -12.31 17.88
CA GLY A 300 6.89 -11.40 16.79
C GLY A 300 7.24 -9.94 17.09
N ARG A 301 7.25 -9.14 16.03
CA ARG A 301 7.51 -7.70 16.07
C ARG A 301 6.74 -6.97 14.99
N THR A 302 6.37 -5.72 15.27
CA THR A 302 5.69 -4.82 14.33
C THR A 302 6.19 -3.39 14.55
N GLU A 303 6.58 -2.70 13.48
CA GLU A 303 7.34 -1.45 13.56
C GLU A 303 6.48 -0.16 13.63
N TYR A 304 5.14 -0.26 13.53
CA TYR A 304 4.22 0.89 13.55
C TYR A 304 2.76 0.48 13.86
N GLN A 305 1.87 1.46 14.02
CA GLN A 305 0.54 1.27 14.61
C GLN A 305 -0.44 0.36 13.84
N TYR A 306 -0.50 0.44 12.51
CA TYR A 306 -1.65 -0.07 11.74
C TYR A 306 -1.66 -1.56 11.32
N PRO A 307 -0.57 -2.34 11.38
CA PRO A 307 -0.66 -3.78 11.08
C PRO A 307 -1.30 -4.55 12.23
N PRO A 308 -2.21 -5.50 11.95
CA PRO A 308 -2.69 -6.42 12.95
C PRO A 308 -1.55 -7.29 13.46
N ARG A 309 -1.42 -7.39 14.78
CA ARG A 309 -0.45 -8.27 15.43
C ARG A 309 -0.99 -9.69 15.37
N ILE A 310 -0.43 -10.45 14.43
CA ILE A 310 -0.71 -11.87 14.18
C ILE A 310 0.63 -12.61 14.21
N TYR A 311 1.03 -13.07 15.39
CA TYR A 311 2.34 -13.68 15.61
C TYR A 311 2.22 -15.19 15.67
N ARG A 312 2.73 -15.87 14.64
CA ARG A 312 2.79 -17.34 14.59
C ARG A 312 4.11 -17.82 15.19
N PHE A 313 4.05 -18.83 16.05
CA PHE A 313 5.22 -19.36 16.74
C PHE A 313 5.04 -20.86 17.03
N ASP A 314 6.15 -21.53 17.34
CA ASP A 314 6.15 -22.94 17.71
C ASP A 314 5.72 -23.14 19.18
N GLY A 315 4.79 -24.06 19.41
CA GLY A 315 4.23 -24.36 20.73
C GLY A 315 5.24 -24.83 21.77
N SER A 316 6.46 -25.21 21.38
CA SER A 316 7.55 -25.57 22.31
C SER A 316 8.00 -24.40 23.19
N VAL A 317 7.63 -23.17 22.83
CA VAL A 317 7.81 -21.98 23.67
C VAL A 317 6.90 -22.00 24.90
N LEU A 318 5.78 -22.72 24.86
CA LEU A 318 4.81 -22.78 25.97
C LEU A 318 5.22 -23.84 27.01
N ASN A 319 5.10 -23.46 28.28
CA ASN A 319 5.23 -24.37 29.41
C ASN A 319 3.87 -24.96 29.79
N LYS A 320 3.87 -26.16 30.38
CA LYS A 320 2.70 -26.63 31.10
C LYS A 320 2.53 -25.85 32.41
N GLY A 321 1.32 -25.37 32.68
CA GLY A 321 1.01 -24.49 33.80
C GLY A 321 1.30 -23.03 33.45
N LYS A 322 2.07 -22.35 34.30
CA LYS A 322 2.25 -20.90 34.21
C LYS A 322 3.10 -20.46 33.01
N ASN A 323 2.60 -19.48 32.27
CA ASN A 323 3.25 -18.84 31.14
C ASN A 323 3.17 -17.31 31.26
N THR A 324 4.05 -16.62 30.53
CA THR A 324 4.08 -15.16 30.50
C THR A 324 4.14 -14.66 29.07
N ILE A 325 3.28 -13.69 28.74
CA ILE A 325 3.37 -12.84 27.54
C ILE A 325 3.97 -11.51 27.97
N MET A 326 4.98 -11.03 27.24
CA MET A 326 5.56 -9.71 27.42
C MET A 326 5.55 -8.95 26.11
N THR A 327 4.97 -7.75 26.09
CA THR A 327 5.00 -6.86 24.93
C THR A 327 5.79 -5.63 25.30
N ARG A 328 6.95 -5.44 24.67
CA ARG A 328 7.76 -4.23 24.75
C ARG A 328 7.26 -3.26 23.69
N LEU A 329 6.66 -2.17 24.11
CA LEU A 329 6.01 -1.18 23.27
C LEU A 329 6.84 0.10 23.23
N THR A 330 7.18 0.53 22.02
CA THR A 330 7.76 1.84 21.73
C THR A 330 6.62 2.81 21.44
N VAL A 331 6.60 3.93 22.16
CA VAL A 331 5.61 5.00 22.04
C VAL A 331 6.35 6.26 21.61
N GLU A 332 6.19 6.68 20.36
CA GLU A 332 6.97 7.79 19.79
C GLU A 332 6.33 9.14 20.13
N GLN A 333 4.99 9.20 20.05
CA GLN A 333 4.25 10.42 20.27
C GLN A 333 3.87 10.59 21.74
N GLU A 334 2.61 10.45 22.13
CA GLU A 334 2.18 10.75 23.51
C GLU A 334 1.16 9.77 24.09
N PHE A 335 0.67 8.86 23.27
CA PHE A 335 -0.34 7.87 23.62
C PHE A 335 0.15 6.49 23.20
N GLY A 336 -0.14 5.48 24.02
CA GLY A 336 0.22 4.10 23.71
C GLY A 336 -0.70 3.10 24.39
N GLY A 337 -0.73 1.90 23.84
CA GLY A 337 -1.57 0.81 24.35
C GLY A 337 -2.06 -0.11 23.24
N PHE A 338 -3.19 -0.75 23.49
CA PHE A 338 -3.80 -1.75 22.63
C PHE A 338 -5.16 -1.23 22.17
N VAL A 339 -5.41 -1.23 20.87
CA VAL A 339 -6.61 -0.63 20.28
C VAL A 339 -7.86 -1.47 20.58
N GLU A 340 -8.91 -0.84 21.12
CA GLU A 340 -10.15 -1.55 21.45
C GLU A 340 -10.87 -2.09 20.20
N GLY A 341 -11.81 -3.02 20.40
CA GLY A 341 -12.63 -3.58 19.31
C GLY A 341 -11.95 -4.64 18.44
N HIS A 342 -10.62 -4.74 18.45
CA HIS A 342 -9.87 -5.81 17.78
C HIS A 342 -9.83 -7.11 18.59
N PRO A 343 -9.54 -8.27 17.97
CA PRO A 343 -9.43 -9.54 18.68
C PRO A 343 -8.10 -9.70 19.44
N TYR A 344 -8.19 -10.26 20.64
CA TYR A 344 -7.06 -10.52 21.55
C TYR A 344 -7.13 -11.96 22.08
N TYR A 345 -6.33 -12.86 21.54
CA TYR A 345 -6.33 -14.26 21.98
C TYR A 345 -5.03 -14.98 21.67
N LEU A 346 -4.76 -16.05 22.42
CA LEU A 346 -3.78 -17.08 22.07
C LEU A 346 -4.53 -18.29 21.49
N LYS A 347 -4.22 -18.66 20.25
CA LYS A 347 -4.72 -19.89 19.60
C LYS A 347 -3.63 -20.95 19.60
N THR A 348 -4.01 -22.14 20.07
CA THR A 348 -3.18 -23.35 20.13
C THR A 348 -3.94 -24.52 19.50
N PRO A 349 -3.29 -25.67 19.25
CA PRO A 349 -4.01 -26.89 18.87
C PRO A 349 -5.06 -27.34 19.89
N SER A 350 -4.91 -26.95 21.16
CA SER A 350 -5.82 -27.29 22.25
C SER A 350 -7.04 -26.36 22.35
N GLY A 351 -7.03 -25.22 21.64
CA GLY A 351 -8.11 -24.24 21.67
C GLY A 351 -7.62 -22.79 21.73
N MET A 352 -8.56 -21.88 21.97
CA MET A 352 -8.33 -20.43 22.12
C MET A 352 -8.38 -20.02 23.58
N THR A 353 -7.44 -19.17 24.00
CA THR A 353 -7.38 -18.54 25.33
C THR A 353 -7.53 -17.04 25.16
N ASP A 354 -8.49 -16.44 25.87
CA ASP A 354 -8.65 -14.99 25.96
C ASP A 354 -7.48 -14.39 26.75
N ILE A 355 -6.89 -13.32 26.21
CA ILE A 355 -5.79 -12.61 26.85
C ILE A 355 -6.14 -11.16 27.24
N MET A 356 -7.40 -10.76 27.11
CA MET A 356 -7.89 -9.47 27.58
C MET A 356 -7.93 -9.39 29.12
N GLY A 357 -8.24 -8.20 29.64
CA GLY A 357 -8.42 -7.94 31.06
C GLY A 357 -7.14 -7.43 31.72
N GLU A 358 -6.81 -7.99 32.89
CA GLU A 358 -5.69 -7.49 33.70
C GLU A 358 -4.32 -7.84 33.09
N TRP A 359 -3.47 -6.83 33.04
CA TRP A 359 -2.06 -6.87 32.67
C TRP A 359 -1.26 -6.01 33.66
N LYS A 360 0.07 -6.13 33.62
CA LYS A 360 0.99 -5.26 34.36
C LYS A 360 1.75 -4.37 33.39
N MET A 361 2.02 -3.14 33.76
CA MET A 361 2.79 -2.17 32.98
C MET A 361 4.05 -1.74 33.74
N VAL A 362 5.19 -1.74 33.06
CA VAL A 362 6.48 -1.25 33.57
C VAL A 362 7.02 -0.20 32.61
N VAL A 363 7.54 0.91 33.13
CA VAL A 363 8.24 1.90 32.30
C VAL A 363 9.70 1.50 32.23
N GLU A 364 10.23 1.33 31.02
CA GLU A 364 11.66 1.14 30.79
C GLU A 364 12.37 2.49 30.78
N LYS A 365 12.00 3.36 29.83
CA LYS A 365 12.66 4.65 29.63
C LYS A 365 11.69 5.69 29.12
N LYS A 366 11.74 6.90 29.69
CA LYS A 366 11.02 8.07 29.18
C LYS A 366 11.90 8.84 28.21
N MET A 367 11.31 9.25 27.09
CA MET A 367 11.94 10.02 26.03
C MET A 367 11.17 11.32 25.77
N PRO A 368 11.79 12.32 25.11
CA PRO A 368 11.05 13.44 24.53
C PRO A 368 10.07 12.95 23.46
N LYS A 369 8.94 13.66 23.31
CA LYS A 369 7.98 13.42 22.22
C LYS A 369 8.67 13.53 20.86
N PHE A 370 8.44 12.55 20.02
CA PHE A 370 8.93 12.50 18.65
C PHE A 370 7.74 12.43 17.69
N ASN A 371 7.72 13.36 16.74
CA ASN A 371 6.75 13.33 15.66
C ASN A 371 7.48 12.85 14.41
N PRO A 372 7.32 11.59 13.98
CA PRO A 372 7.89 11.13 12.73
C PRO A 372 7.33 11.96 11.57
N ILE A 373 8.15 12.18 10.55
CA ILE A 373 7.86 13.15 9.49
C ILE A 373 7.40 12.53 8.19
N PRO A 374 6.65 13.28 7.35
CA PRO A 374 6.07 12.83 6.11
C PRO A 374 6.99 11.93 5.30
N MET A 375 6.47 10.73 5.06
CA MET A 375 6.99 9.82 4.06
C MET A 375 6.95 10.53 2.70
N ALA A 376 7.88 10.18 1.81
CA ALA A 376 8.02 10.84 0.50
C ALA A 376 6.69 10.93 -0.27
N GLN A 377 5.90 9.85 -0.27
CA GLN A 377 4.59 9.77 -0.93
C GLN A 377 3.50 10.67 -0.34
N MET A 378 3.73 11.32 0.80
CA MET A 378 2.83 12.33 1.38
C MET A 378 3.13 13.74 0.86
N LEU A 379 4.31 13.95 0.29
CA LEU A 379 4.77 15.26 -0.14
C LEU A 379 4.18 15.63 -1.51
N PRO A 380 3.85 16.90 -1.74
CA PRO A 380 3.25 17.35 -3.00
C PRO A 380 4.06 16.97 -4.24
N ALA A 381 3.36 16.65 -5.34
CA ALA A 381 3.89 16.29 -6.66
C ALA A 381 4.74 15.00 -6.76
N THR A 382 5.05 14.34 -5.65
CA THR A 382 5.96 13.18 -5.65
C THR A 382 5.46 12.02 -6.51
N LEU A 383 4.20 11.60 -6.33
CA LEU A 383 3.60 10.51 -7.10
C LEU A 383 3.14 10.94 -8.49
N TYR A 384 2.92 12.23 -8.72
CA TYR A 384 2.76 12.76 -10.08
C TYR A 384 4.00 12.48 -10.93
N TYR A 385 5.19 12.84 -10.44
CA TYR A 385 6.44 12.59 -11.17
C TYR A 385 6.84 11.11 -11.18
N ALA A 386 6.71 10.44 -10.03
CA ALA A 386 7.20 9.09 -9.87
C ALA A 386 6.27 8.05 -10.49
N SER A 387 4.95 8.20 -10.32
CA SER A 387 3.98 7.20 -10.79
C SER A 387 3.29 7.62 -12.09
N LEU A 388 2.70 8.82 -12.15
CA LEU A 388 1.86 9.19 -13.32
C LEU A 388 2.70 9.45 -14.57
N LEU A 389 3.77 10.22 -14.46
CA LEU A 389 4.60 10.57 -15.62
C LEU A 389 5.46 9.42 -16.14
N THR A 390 5.85 8.46 -15.30
CA THR A 390 6.68 7.32 -15.71
C THR A 390 5.92 6.30 -16.56
N VAL A 391 4.59 6.23 -16.41
CA VAL A 391 3.72 5.32 -17.16
C VAL A 391 2.74 6.03 -18.09
N LYS A 392 2.90 7.34 -18.33
CA LYS A 392 1.96 8.17 -19.12
C LYS A 392 1.66 7.65 -20.53
N ASN A 393 2.57 6.87 -21.14
CA ASN A 393 2.39 6.32 -22.48
C ASN A 393 1.74 4.92 -22.48
N ILE A 394 1.44 4.36 -21.31
CA ILE A 394 0.79 3.06 -21.18
C ILE A 394 -0.72 3.28 -21.31
N ALA A 395 -1.30 2.66 -22.34
CA ALA A 395 -2.74 2.67 -22.52
C ALA A 395 -3.40 1.85 -21.39
N ILE A 396 -4.45 2.41 -20.79
CA ILE A 396 -5.26 1.76 -19.75
C ILE A 396 -6.75 1.81 -20.12
N SER A 397 -7.55 0.92 -19.53
CA SER A 397 -9.00 0.91 -19.67
C SER A 397 -9.68 1.84 -18.68
N GLN A 398 -9.26 1.83 -17.41
CA GLN A 398 -9.87 2.59 -16.31
C GLN A 398 -8.85 2.91 -15.21
N ILE A 399 -9.20 3.87 -14.37
CA ILE A 399 -8.50 4.18 -13.12
C ILE A 399 -9.34 3.69 -11.94
N TRP A 400 -8.74 2.95 -11.01
CA TRP A 400 -9.35 2.65 -9.72
C TRP A 400 -8.64 3.45 -8.63
N TRP A 401 -9.42 4.24 -7.88
CA TRP A 401 -8.91 5.24 -6.94
C TRP A 401 -9.44 4.97 -5.53
N CYS A 402 -8.56 4.90 -4.53
CA CYS A 402 -8.95 4.90 -3.11
C CYS A 402 -7.99 5.78 -2.32
N GLN A 403 -8.44 6.97 -1.96
CA GLN A 403 -7.67 7.97 -1.23
C GLN A 403 -8.60 8.94 -0.54
N GLY A 404 -8.23 9.42 0.65
CA GLY A 404 -8.92 10.51 1.32
C GLY A 404 -8.57 10.59 2.80
N GLU A 405 -8.15 9.48 3.41
CA GLU A 405 -7.88 9.40 4.84
C GLU A 405 -6.77 10.36 5.25
N SER A 406 -5.72 10.52 4.43
CA SER A 406 -4.62 11.46 4.69
C SER A 406 -5.00 12.94 4.50
N ASN A 407 -6.18 13.24 3.95
CA ASN A 407 -6.70 14.60 3.81
C ASN A 407 -7.84 14.90 4.81
N ALA A 408 -8.27 13.93 5.62
CA ALA A 408 -9.40 14.08 6.53
C ALA A 408 -9.15 15.10 7.66
N ALA A 409 -7.89 15.39 8.00
CA ALA A 409 -7.54 16.43 8.96
C ALA A 409 -7.67 17.86 8.39
N GLU A 410 -7.60 18.01 7.06
CA GLU A 410 -7.69 19.29 6.32
C GLU A 410 -8.56 19.09 5.06
N PRO A 411 -9.87 18.86 5.22
CA PRO A 411 -10.76 18.44 4.13
C PRO A 411 -11.14 19.57 3.16
N GLU A 412 -10.85 20.83 3.50
CA GLU A 412 -11.24 21.97 2.69
C GLU A 412 -10.63 21.92 1.28
N GLY A 413 -11.48 22.12 0.26
CA GLY A 413 -11.08 22.14 -1.14
C GLY A 413 -10.73 20.77 -1.73
N TYR A 414 -11.05 19.67 -1.05
CA TYR A 414 -10.78 18.32 -1.55
C TYR A 414 -11.51 17.99 -2.87
N ASP A 415 -12.71 18.55 -3.09
CA ASP A 415 -13.43 18.49 -4.36
C ASP A 415 -12.63 19.10 -5.52
N LYS A 416 -12.08 20.30 -5.32
CA LYS A 416 -11.23 20.98 -6.29
C LYS A 416 -9.97 20.15 -6.59
N LYS A 417 -9.32 19.60 -5.56
CA LYS A 417 -8.14 18.73 -5.70
C LYS A 417 -8.48 17.47 -6.50
N MET A 418 -9.63 16.84 -6.27
CA MET A 418 -10.09 15.69 -7.07
C MET A 418 -10.36 16.06 -8.53
N ILE A 419 -11.02 17.19 -8.80
CA ILE A 419 -11.27 17.66 -10.18
C ILE A 419 -9.96 17.81 -10.94
N LEU A 420 -8.97 18.50 -10.35
CA LEU A 420 -7.67 18.73 -10.98
C LEU A 420 -6.90 17.42 -11.16
N THR A 421 -6.89 16.56 -10.15
CA THR A 421 -6.20 15.25 -10.21
C THR A 421 -6.73 14.39 -11.35
N PHE A 422 -8.05 14.22 -11.47
CA PHE A 422 -8.62 13.40 -12.55
C PHE A 422 -8.55 14.06 -13.92
N LYS A 423 -8.58 15.39 -13.99
CA LYS A 423 -8.27 16.12 -15.23
C LYS A 423 -6.87 15.77 -15.71
N THR A 424 -5.86 15.93 -14.85
CA THR A 424 -4.46 15.64 -15.16
C THR A 424 -4.25 14.17 -15.52
N MET A 425 -4.84 13.23 -14.78
CA MET A 425 -4.78 11.81 -15.15
C MET A 425 -5.40 11.51 -16.52
N ARG A 426 -6.52 12.18 -16.88
CA ARG A 426 -7.15 12.00 -18.20
C ARG A 426 -6.41 12.69 -19.34
N GLU A 427 -5.63 13.72 -19.05
CA GLU A 427 -4.69 14.31 -20.00
C GLU A 427 -3.54 13.34 -20.31
N LEU A 428 -3.08 12.58 -19.30
CA LEU A 428 -2.01 11.61 -19.46
C LEU A 428 -2.49 10.30 -20.10
N PHE A 429 -3.57 9.71 -19.59
CA PHE A 429 -4.03 8.36 -19.99
C PHE A 429 -5.17 8.35 -21.01
N GLY A 430 -5.65 9.53 -21.42
CA GLY A 430 -6.86 9.72 -22.21
C GLY A 430 -8.13 9.73 -21.35
N GLN A 431 -9.29 9.97 -21.99
CA GLN A 431 -10.60 10.05 -21.32
C GLN A 431 -11.09 8.66 -20.85
N VAL A 432 -10.47 8.15 -19.79
CA VAL A 432 -10.81 6.88 -19.16
C VAL A 432 -11.76 7.08 -17.98
N PRO A 433 -12.70 6.14 -17.76
CA PRO A 433 -13.59 6.18 -16.61
C PRO A 433 -12.82 5.88 -15.31
N VAL A 434 -13.41 6.31 -14.20
CA VAL A 434 -12.84 6.17 -12.86
C VAL A 434 -13.82 5.41 -11.95
N VAL A 435 -13.32 4.39 -11.25
CA VAL A 435 -14.03 3.79 -10.11
C VAL A 435 -13.35 4.27 -8.83
N MET A 436 -14.09 5.02 -8.02
CA MET A 436 -13.63 5.56 -6.75
C MET A 436 -14.17 4.71 -5.60
N VAL A 437 -13.29 4.27 -4.71
CA VAL A 437 -13.65 3.64 -3.44
C VAL A 437 -13.70 4.72 -2.38
N LYS A 438 -14.88 4.94 -1.81
CA LYS A 438 -15.08 5.85 -0.68
C LYS A 438 -14.39 5.30 0.57
N ILE A 439 -13.79 6.18 1.36
CA ILE A 439 -13.15 5.80 2.62
C ILE A 439 -14.18 5.26 3.62
N ALA A 440 -13.82 4.21 4.34
CA ALA A 440 -14.67 3.60 5.37
C ALA A 440 -14.82 4.54 6.57
N ASP A 441 -15.82 4.28 7.42
CA ASP A 441 -15.92 4.94 8.72
C ASP A 441 -14.73 4.54 9.58
N TYR A 442 -14.11 5.53 10.24
CA TYR A 442 -12.97 5.33 11.13
C TYR A 442 -12.98 6.37 12.24
N ILE A 443 -12.65 5.93 13.44
CA ILE A 443 -12.32 6.77 14.58
C ILE A 443 -10.87 6.50 14.93
N ASN A 444 -10.05 7.56 14.98
CA ASN A 444 -8.70 7.42 15.47
C ASN A 444 -8.73 7.18 17.00
N PRO A 445 -8.27 6.03 17.52
CA PRO A 445 -8.29 5.76 18.96
C PRO A 445 -7.49 6.79 19.78
N LEU A 446 -6.62 7.56 19.12
CA LEU A 446 -5.80 8.60 19.73
C LEU A 446 -6.51 9.95 19.92
N THR A 447 -7.63 10.20 19.23
CA THR A 447 -8.39 11.45 19.37
C THR A 447 -9.40 11.38 20.51
N PHE A 448 -9.68 10.19 21.03
CA PHE A 448 -10.72 9.91 22.03
C PHE A 448 -12.12 10.40 21.61
N GLU A 449 -12.35 10.52 20.30
CA GLU A 449 -13.66 10.83 19.74
C GLU A 449 -14.58 9.61 19.87
N SER A 450 -15.87 9.86 20.10
CA SER A 450 -16.89 8.81 20.21
C SER A 450 -17.64 8.55 18.91
N GLU A 451 -17.37 9.35 17.88
CA GLU A 451 -17.99 9.27 16.56
C GLU A 451 -16.96 9.62 15.48
N VAL A 452 -17.27 9.27 14.23
CA VAL A 452 -16.42 9.59 13.08
C VAL A 452 -16.19 11.12 13.04
N PRO A 453 -14.94 11.59 12.93
CA PRO A 453 -14.62 13.02 12.95
C PRO A 453 -15.31 13.78 11.81
N GLU A 454 -15.66 15.05 12.04
CA GLU A 454 -16.34 15.88 11.04
C GLU A 454 -15.54 16.03 9.74
N GLY A 455 -14.21 16.17 9.82
CA GLY A 455 -13.37 16.25 8.63
C GLY A 455 -13.37 14.96 7.80
N TRP A 456 -13.47 13.81 8.46
CA TRP A 456 -13.62 12.51 7.81
C TRP A 456 -14.96 12.37 7.10
N LYS A 457 -16.06 12.72 7.78
CA LYS A 457 -17.41 12.77 7.21
C LYS A 457 -17.47 13.72 6.01
N MET A 458 -16.74 14.84 6.05
CA MET A 458 -16.64 15.79 4.95
C MET A 458 -15.97 15.17 3.72
N ILE A 459 -14.84 14.46 3.88
CA ILE A 459 -14.21 13.73 2.77
C ILE A 459 -15.17 12.70 2.17
N GLN A 460 -15.83 11.88 3.00
CA GLN A 460 -16.81 10.88 2.53
C GLN A 460 -17.95 11.53 1.74
N LYS A 461 -18.47 12.66 2.21
CA LYS A 461 -19.51 13.41 1.51
C LYS A 461 -19.03 13.91 0.15
N LEU A 462 -17.84 14.50 0.08
CA LEU A 462 -17.26 14.96 -1.19
C LEU A 462 -17.04 13.78 -2.15
N GLN A 463 -16.58 12.64 -1.66
CA GLN A 463 -16.45 11.43 -2.48
C GLN A 463 -17.79 10.94 -3.03
N ASP A 464 -18.84 10.88 -2.20
CA ASP A 464 -20.19 10.50 -2.65
C ASP A 464 -20.76 11.48 -3.69
N GLU A 465 -20.45 12.78 -3.55
CA GLU A 465 -20.91 13.82 -4.46
C GLU A 465 -20.04 13.94 -5.73
N ALA A 466 -18.90 13.25 -5.82
CA ALA A 466 -17.98 13.30 -6.95
C ALA A 466 -18.63 13.15 -8.34
N PRO A 467 -19.62 12.26 -8.57
CA PRO A 467 -20.31 12.16 -9.85
C PRO A 467 -21.07 13.42 -10.29
N ASN A 468 -21.32 14.37 -9.37
CA ASN A 468 -21.99 15.64 -9.67
C ASN A 468 -21.04 16.66 -10.33
N TYR A 469 -19.72 16.52 -10.13
CA TYR A 469 -18.74 17.50 -10.58
C TYR A 469 -17.52 16.88 -11.30
N ILE A 470 -17.45 15.55 -11.40
CA ILE A 470 -16.47 14.82 -12.22
C ILE A 470 -17.24 13.85 -13.12
N SER A 471 -17.09 14.01 -14.44
CA SER A 471 -17.70 13.10 -15.43
C SER A 471 -17.10 11.71 -15.35
N ASP A 472 -17.85 10.68 -15.79
CA ASP A 472 -17.39 9.28 -15.91
C ASP A 472 -16.71 8.72 -14.65
N VAL A 473 -17.24 9.09 -13.48
CA VAL A 473 -16.87 8.55 -12.17
C VAL A 473 -18.02 7.72 -11.61
N LYS A 474 -17.70 6.57 -11.05
CA LYS A 474 -18.61 5.81 -10.18
C LYS A 474 -17.98 5.64 -8.81
N VAL A 475 -18.78 5.80 -7.78
CA VAL A 475 -18.35 5.68 -6.38
C VAL A 475 -18.88 4.37 -5.82
N VAL A 476 -18.03 3.60 -5.17
CA VAL A 476 -18.37 2.39 -4.43
C VAL A 476 -18.06 2.62 -2.95
N ALA A 477 -18.98 2.22 -2.09
CA ALA A 477 -18.82 2.35 -0.66
C ALA A 477 -17.89 1.25 -0.13
N SER A 478 -17.04 1.61 0.84
CA SER A 478 -16.40 0.62 1.70
C SER A 478 -17.40 0.21 2.78
N ALA A 479 -18.12 -0.90 2.58
CA ALA A 479 -19.05 -1.42 3.59
C ALA A 479 -18.29 -1.89 4.85
N THR A 480 -18.73 -1.46 6.03
CA THR A 480 -18.05 -1.70 7.33
C THR A 480 -18.80 -2.71 8.21
N PRO A 481 -18.40 -3.99 8.24
CA PRO A 481 -18.62 -4.85 9.39
C PRO A 481 -17.47 -4.78 10.41
N ASP A 482 -16.39 -4.07 10.09
CA ASP A 482 -15.17 -4.01 10.90
C ASP A 482 -15.31 -3.06 12.11
N PRO A 483 -14.49 -3.25 13.17
CA PRO A 483 -14.46 -2.33 14.29
C PRO A 483 -14.23 -0.89 13.81
N ILE A 484 -14.86 0.08 14.48
CA ILE A 484 -14.75 1.51 14.11
C ILE A 484 -13.30 2.06 14.21
N TYR A 485 -12.40 1.32 14.86
CA TYR A 485 -10.98 1.62 14.99
C TYR A 485 -10.10 0.93 13.93
N GLU A 486 -10.69 0.16 13.00
CA GLU A 486 -9.96 -0.46 11.88
C GLU A 486 -9.86 0.53 10.71
N LEU A 487 -8.67 1.06 10.48
CA LEU A 487 -8.39 1.97 9.36
C LEU A 487 -8.43 1.24 8.00
N HIS A 488 -8.13 -0.07 8.00
CA HIS A 488 -8.03 -0.90 6.80
C HIS A 488 -9.09 -2.01 6.83
N PRO A 489 -10.33 -1.73 6.36
CA PRO A 489 -11.41 -2.72 6.38
C PRO A 489 -10.99 -4.08 5.82
N GLN A 490 -11.26 -5.15 6.57
CA GLN A 490 -10.78 -6.49 6.30
C GLN A 490 -11.61 -7.19 5.22
N ASN A 491 -12.89 -6.81 5.04
CA ASN A 491 -13.76 -7.35 3.99
C ASN A 491 -13.45 -6.75 2.60
N LYS A 492 -12.22 -6.93 2.13
CA LYS A 492 -11.78 -6.48 0.81
C LYS A 492 -12.44 -7.26 -0.34
N SER A 493 -12.91 -8.48 -0.10
CA SER A 493 -13.63 -9.27 -1.11
C SER A 493 -14.96 -8.62 -1.48
N GLY A 494 -15.72 -8.16 -0.48
CA GLY A 494 -16.96 -7.40 -0.72
C GLY A 494 -16.70 -6.12 -1.52
N ILE A 495 -15.72 -5.32 -1.09
CA ILE A 495 -15.35 -4.07 -1.79
C ILE A 495 -14.92 -4.36 -3.24
N GLY A 496 -14.10 -5.39 -3.45
CA GLY A 496 -13.69 -5.82 -4.80
C GLY A 496 -14.87 -6.26 -5.67
N ALA A 497 -15.91 -6.87 -5.09
CA ALA A 497 -17.13 -7.21 -5.82
C ALA A 497 -17.87 -5.97 -6.33
N ASP A 498 -17.99 -4.94 -5.51
CA ASP A 498 -18.64 -3.69 -5.89
C ASP A 498 -17.80 -2.91 -6.91
N VAL A 499 -16.47 -2.88 -6.75
CA VAL A 499 -15.54 -2.32 -7.76
C VAL A 499 -15.71 -3.04 -9.10
N ALA A 500 -15.75 -4.37 -9.13
CA ALA A 500 -15.96 -5.14 -10.36
C ALA A 500 -17.29 -4.77 -11.03
N LYS A 501 -18.38 -4.73 -10.27
CA LYS A 501 -19.71 -4.36 -10.78
C LYS A 501 -19.74 -2.94 -11.34
N ALA A 502 -19.16 -1.98 -10.63
CA ALA A 502 -19.06 -0.59 -11.10
C ALA A 502 -18.21 -0.49 -12.38
N SER A 503 -17.05 -1.15 -12.39
CA SER A 503 -16.12 -1.18 -13.51
C SER A 503 -16.73 -1.77 -14.78
N MET A 504 -17.47 -2.88 -14.67
CA MET A 504 -18.08 -3.55 -15.83
C MET A 504 -19.32 -2.86 -16.40
N SER A 505 -19.85 -1.84 -15.71
CA SER A 505 -21.05 -1.12 -16.16
C SER A 505 -20.73 0.21 -16.86
N PHE A 506 -19.45 0.55 -17.05
CA PHE A 506 -19.03 1.54 -18.05
C PHE A 506 -19.05 0.88 -19.42
#